data_AF-A0A126ZE24-F1
#
_entry.id   AF-A0A126ZE24-F1
#
_cell.length_a   1.000
_cell.length_b   1.000
_cell.length_c   1.000
_cell.angle_alpha   90.00
_cell.angle_beta   90.00
_cell.angle_gamma   90.00
#
_symmetry.space_group_name_H-M   'P 1'
#
loop_
_entity.id
_entity.type
_entity.pdbx_description
1 polymer ?
#
loop_
_entity_poly.entity_id
_entity_poly.type
_entity_poly.pdbx_seq_one_letter_code
_entity_poly.pdbx_strand_id
1 'polypeptide(L)'
;MKTKTAQAVTAVFLMAIGICLAPAAAQSSARTWRCGNTYTDQPCQGGKTLNVDDSRSDADRRAAESATRRNEKRADELERSRVKLDRDVAERDRKAAAEARRAELAERKLASAEKLQQARIRKMGREPRKSTKAFKSAAAPSGG
;
A
#
# COMPACT_ATOMS: atom_id res chain seq x y z
N MET A 1 -5.83 17.25 -55.26
CA MET A 1 -7.28 17.60 -55.19
C MET A 1 -7.90 16.75 -54.10
N LYS A 2 -8.73 17.38 -53.27
CA LYS A 2 -9.05 16.95 -51.89
C LYS A 2 -9.98 15.72 -51.84
N THR A 3 -9.61 14.77 -50.99
CA THR A 3 -10.34 13.56 -50.60
C THR A 3 -11.62 13.93 -49.84
N LYS A 4 -12.74 14.10 -50.56
CA LYS A 4 -14.06 14.45 -49.99
C LYS A 4 -14.89 13.24 -49.55
N THR A 5 -14.40 12.02 -49.73
CA THR A 5 -15.15 10.79 -49.42
C THR A 5 -15.02 10.32 -47.98
N ALA A 6 -13.98 10.76 -47.26
CA ALA A 6 -13.75 10.35 -45.86
C ALA A 6 -14.63 11.12 -44.84
N GLN A 7 -15.19 12.27 -45.19
CA GLN A 7 -15.99 13.09 -44.26
C GLN A 7 -17.46 12.65 -44.13
N ALA A 8 -18.00 11.95 -45.13
CA ALA A 8 -19.41 11.54 -45.12
C ALA A 8 -19.66 10.32 -44.22
N VAL A 9 -18.67 9.44 -44.05
CA VAL A 9 -18.80 8.20 -43.27
C VAL A 9 -18.79 8.49 -41.76
N THR A 10 -18.06 9.52 -41.32
CA THR A 10 -17.94 9.88 -39.90
C THR A 10 -19.22 10.50 -39.31
N ALA A 11 -20.01 11.19 -40.13
CA ALA A 11 -21.24 11.84 -39.67
C ALA A 11 -22.41 10.86 -39.45
N VAL A 12 -22.48 9.78 -40.24
CA VAL A 12 -23.55 8.76 -40.10
C VAL A 12 -23.31 7.89 -38.87
N PHE A 13 -22.05 7.61 -38.52
CA PHE A 13 -21.71 6.79 -37.36
C PHE A 13 -22.03 7.49 -36.02
N LEU A 14 -21.94 8.83 -35.96
CA LEU A 14 -22.25 9.61 -34.75
C LEU A 14 -23.75 9.77 -34.51
N MET A 15 -24.60 9.72 -35.54
CA MET A 15 -26.06 9.83 -35.39
C MET A 15 -26.70 8.50 -34.92
N ALA A 16 -26.04 7.36 -35.15
CA ALA A 16 -26.52 6.05 -34.70
C ALA A 16 -26.29 5.76 -33.20
N ILE A 17 -25.34 6.46 -32.57
CA ILE A 17 -25.00 6.26 -31.14
C ILE A 17 -25.86 7.14 -30.21
N GLY A 18 -26.50 8.18 -30.76
CA GLY A 18 -27.31 9.15 -30.00
C GLY A 18 -28.68 8.67 -29.52
N ILE A 19 -29.12 7.46 -29.90
CA ILE A 19 -30.45 6.93 -29.55
C ILE A 19 -30.43 6.10 -28.24
N CYS A 20 -29.25 5.74 -27.72
CA CYS A 20 -29.16 4.89 -26.52
C CYS A 20 -29.35 5.61 -25.17
N LEU A 21 -29.59 6.92 -25.12
CA LEU A 21 -29.70 7.69 -23.87
C LEU A 21 -31.03 8.46 -23.71
N ALA A 22 -32.11 7.99 -24.31
CA ALA A 22 -33.44 8.38 -23.82
C ALA A 22 -33.75 7.55 -22.57
N PRO A 23 -34.02 8.17 -21.39
CA PRO A 23 -34.65 7.45 -20.31
C PRO A 23 -36.03 7.05 -20.83
N ALA A 24 -36.22 5.78 -21.17
CA ALA A 24 -37.54 5.26 -21.45
C ALA A 24 -38.37 5.42 -20.17
N ALA A 25 -39.10 6.53 -20.06
CA ALA A 25 -40.20 6.68 -19.12
C ALA A 25 -41.37 5.81 -19.62
N ALA A 26 -41.12 4.51 -19.80
CA ALA A 26 -42.15 3.52 -20.04
C ALA A 26 -42.67 3.07 -18.67
N GLN A 27 -43.46 3.93 -18.03
CA GLN A 27 -44.41 3.51 -16.99
C GLN A 27 -45.59 2.79 -17.66
N SER A 28 -45.31 1.77 -18.46
CA SER A 28 -46.30 0.76 -18.81
C SER A 28 -45.99 -0.41 -17.89
N SER A 29 -46.96 -0.82 -17.07
CA SER A 29 -46.89 -2.04 -16.26
C SER A 29 -46.15 -3.14 -17.01
N ALA A 30 -44.85 -3.33 -16.71
CA ALA A 30 -44.03 -4.30 -17.42
C ALA A 30 -44.58 -5.66 -17.04
N ARG A 31 -45.33 -6.27 -17.96
CA ARG A 31 -45.84 -7.62 -17.75
C ARG A 31 -44.67 -8.54 -18.00
N THR A 32 -44.23 -9.25 -16.98
CA THR A 32 -43.25 -10.32 -17.14
C THR A 32 -44.00 -11.63 -17.27
N TRP A 33 -43.58 -12.51 -18.17
CA TRP A 33 -44.14 -13.84 -18.32
C TRP A 33 -43.17 -14.88 -17.79
N ARG A 34 -43.69 -15.89 -17.09
CA ARG A 34 -42.95 -17.09 -16.73
C ARG A 34 -43.23 -18.18 -17.74
N CYS A 35 -42.20 -18.53 -18.50
CA CYS A 35 -42.20 -19.56 -19.54
C CYS A 35 -41.43 -20.77 -19.01
N GLY A 36 -42.14 -21.69 -18.36
CA GLY A 36 -41.49 -22.82 -17.68
C GLY A 36 -40.55 -22.35 -16.55
N ASN A 37 -39.23 -22.48 -16.77
CA ASN A 37 -38.19 -22.12 -15.80
C ASN A 37 -37.48 -20.78 -16.10
N THR A 38 -37.97 -20.02 -17.06
CA THR A 38 -37.37 -18.75 -17.48
C THR A 38 -38.38 -17.62 -17.42
N TYR A 39 -37.92 -16.42 -17.10
CA TYR A 39 -38.71 -15.19 -17.12
C TYR A 39 -38.39 -14.41 -18.39
N THR A 40 -39.40 -13.78 -18.99
CA THR A 40 -39.25 -13.00 -20.22
C THR A 40 -40.22 -11.82 -20.23
N ASP A 41 -39.85 -10.78 -20.97
CA ASP A 41 -40.68 -9.60 -21.17
C ASP A 41 -41.56 -9.71 -22.43
N GLN A 42 -41.59 -10.88 -23.08
CA GLN A 42 -42.47 -11.19 -24.21
C GLN A 42 -43.45 -12.33 -23.86
N PRO A 43 -44.70 -12.29 -24.33
CA PRO A 43 -45.64 -13.39 -24.13
C PRO A 43 -45.14 -14.66 -24.82
N CYS A 44 -45.24 -15.80 -24.14
CA CYS A 44 -44.86 -17.10 -24.67
C CYS A 44 -46.03 -18.10 -24.58
N GLN A 45 -46.02 -19.11 -25.45
CA GLN A 45 -47.05 -20.13 -25.48
C GLN A 45 -47.03 -20.96 -24.19
N GLY A 46 -48.15 -20.98 -23.47
CA GLY A 46 -48.26 -21.63 -22.15
C GLY A 46 -47.61 -20.85 -21.00
N GLY A 47 -47.14 -19.62 -21.24
CA GLY A 47 -46.58 -18.76 -20.20
C GLY A 47 -47.64 -18.14 -19.29
N LYS A 48 -47.33 -18.03 -18.01
CA LYS A 48 -48.18 -17.32 -17.05
C LYS A 48 -47.73 -15.86 -16.93
N THR A 49 -48.64 -14.93 -17.14
CA THR A 49 -48.42 -13.50 -16.86
C THR A 49 -48.21 -13.30 -15.37
N LEU A 50 -47.13 -12.63 -15.00
CA LEU A 50 -46.83 -12.18 -13.66
C LEU A 50 -46.97 -10.66 -13.64
N ASN A 51 -47.77 -10.18 -12.70
CA ASN A 51 -47.80 -8.76 -12.39
C ASN A 51 -46.65 -8.47 -11.43
N VAL A 52 -45.58 -7.87 -11.93
CA VAL A 52 -44.45 -7.42 -11.11
C VAL A 52 -44.66 -5.94 -10.83
N ASP A 53 -45.14 -5.64 -9.63
CA ASP A 53 -45.20 -4.28 -9.10
C ASP A 53 -43.98 -4.06 -8.20
N ASP A 54 -42.87 -3.63 -8.80
CA ASP A 54 -41.69 -3.12 -8.07
C ASP A 54 -41.72 -1.59 -8.05
N SER A 55 -42.74 -1.03 -7.39
CA SER A 55 -42.80 0.40 -7.13
C SER A 55 -41.88 0.75 -5.95
N ARG A 56 -40.62 1.05 -6.27
CA ARG A 56 -39.68 1.58 -5.27
C ARG A 56 -40.19 2.91 -4.74
N SER A 57 -40.45 2.97 -3.43
CA SER A 57 -40.93 4.19 -2.81
C SER A 57 -39.80 5.21 -2.65
N ASP A 58 -40.14 6.49 -2.53
CA ASP A 58 -39.17 7.53 -2.18
C ASP A 58 -38.56 7.31 -0.78
N ALA A 59 -39.25 6.58 0.10
CA ALA A 59 -38.71 6.19 1.39
C ALA A 59 -37.58 5.16 1.23
N ASP A 60 -37.76 4.16 0.37
CA ASP A 60 -36.75 3.13 0.07
C ASP A 60 -35.50 3.76 -0.57
N ARG A 61 -35.72 4.70 -1.50
CA ARG A 61 -34.62 5.46 -2.12
C ARG A 61 -33.81 6.23 -1.09
N ARG A 62 -34.48 6.98 -0.21
CA ARG A 62 -33.81 7.74 0.86
C ARG A 62 -33.09 6.83 1.85
N ALA A 63 -33.68 5.68 2.20
CA ALA A 63 -33.06 4.69 3.05
C ALA A 63 -31.77 4.14 2.42
N ALA A 64 -31.83 3.75 1.14
CA ALA A 64 -30.69 3.24 0.38
C ALA A 64 -29.57 4.29 0.28
N GLU A 65 -29.88 5.53 -0.11
CA GLU A 65 -28.91 6.62 -0.15
C GLU A 65 -28.26 6.88 1.22
N SER A 66 -29.05 6.82 2.30
CA SER A 66 -28.52 6.97 3.66
C SER A 66 -27.56 5.84 4.03
N ALA A 67 -27.84 4.61 3.60
CA ALA A 67 -26.98 3.46 3.81
C ALA A 67 -25.68 3.59 3.01
N THR A 68 -25.77 4.00 1.74
CA THR A 68 -24.59 4.29 0.91
C THR A 68 -23.68 5.32 1.57
N ARG A 69 -24.22 6.47 1.99
CA ARG A 69 -23.43 7.51 2.68
C ARG A 69 -22.76 7.01 3.97
N ARG A 70 -23.43 6.15 4.73
CA ARG A 70 -22.82 5.54 5.94
C ARG A 70 -21.71 4.56 5.58
N ASN A 71 -21.91 3.75 4.53
CA ASN A 71 -20.93 2.79 4.07
C ASN A 71 -19.68 3.46 3.50
N GLU A 72 -19.84 4.54 2.72
CA GLU A 72 -18.74 5.35 2.21
C GLU A 72 -17.91 5.92 3.36
N LYS A 73 -18.55 6.57 4.35
CA LYS A 73 -17.84 7.09 5.53
C LYS A 73 -17.07 6.02 6.29
N ARG A 74 -17.66 4.82 6.44
CA ARG A 74 -17.01 3.69 7.11
C ARG A 74 -15.84 3.15 6.29
N ALA A 75 -15.95 3.11 4.96
CA ALA A 75 -14.87 2.71 4.07
C ALA A 75 -13.69 3.69 4.19
N ASP A 76 -13.95 5.00 4.15
CA ASP A 76 -12.91 6.02 4.31
C ASP A 76 -12.20 5.93 5.66
N GLU A 77 -12.94 5.62 6.73
CA GLU A 77 -12.36 5.42 8.06
C GLU A 77 -11.44 4.20 8.11
N LEU A 78 -11.85 3.09 7.48
CA LEU A 78 -11.04 1.88 7.37
C LEU A 78 -9.77 2.13 6.54
N GLU A 79 -9.88 2.88 5.45
CA GLU A 79 -8.72 3.26 4.64
C GLU A 79 -7.73 4.11 5.44
N ARG A 80 -8.20 5.15 6.13
CA ARG A 80 -7.35 5.98 7.01
C ARG A 80 -6.67 5.14 8.09
N SER A 81 -7.40 4.20 8.70
CA SER A 81 -6.86 3.30 9.71
C SER A 81 -5.75 2.41 9.14
N ARG A 82 -5.97 1.83 7.96
CA ARG A 82 -4.98 1.02 7.24
C ARG A 82 -3.72 1.82 6.92
N VAL A 83 -3.86 3.01 6.33
CA VAL A 83 -2.73 3.86 5.96
C VAL A 83 -1.91 4.23 7.19
N LYS A 84 -2.57 4.51 8.33
CA LYS A 84 -1.89 4.79 9.60
C LYS A 84 -1.09 3.57 10.08
N LEU A 85 -1.70 2.38 10.08
CA LEU A 85 -1.03 1.16 10.51
C LEU A 85 0.18 0.84 9.62
N ASP A 86 0.03 0.94 8.30
CA ASP A 86 1.11 0.68 7.34
C ASP A 86 2.26 1.66 7.55
N ARG A 87 1.95 2.94 7.83
CA ARG A 87 2.96 3.96 8.17
C ARG A 87 3.68 3.65 9.48
N ASP A 88 2.96 3.24 10.51
CA ASP A 88 3.53 2.95 11.83
C ASP A 88 4.46 1.72 11.75
N VAL A 89 4.06 0.67 11.01
CA VAL A 89 4.91 -0.50 10.74
C VAL A 89 6.16 -0.07 9.98
N ALA A 90 6.02 0.69 8.88
CA ALA A 90 7.16 1.16 8.10
C ALA A 90 8.12 2.04 8.92
N GLU A 91 7.61 2.84 9.87
CA GLU A 91 8.45 3.65 10.75
C GLU A 91 9.26 2.79 11.72
N ARG A 92 8.63 1.76 12.32
CA ARG A 92 9.30 0.80 13.20
C ARG A 92 10.38 0.02 12.46
N ASP A 93 10.10 -0.43 11.24
CA ASP A 93 11.06 -1.15 10.41
C ASP A 93 12.26 -0.28 10.05
N ARG A 94 12.04 1.00 9.71
CA ARG A 94 13.12 1.96 9.44
C ARG A 94 14.00 2.17 10.67
N LYS A 95 13.40 2.31 11.86
CA LYS A 95 14.15 2.45 13.12
C LYS A 95 14.98 1.20 13.41
N ALA A 96 14.36 0.02 13.33
CA ALA A 96 15.05 -1.26 13.54
C ALA A 96 16.23 -1.44 12.55
N ALA A 97 16.02 -1.11 11.27
CA ALA A 97 17.08 -1.17 10.26
C ALA A 97 18.22 -0.17 10.54
N ALA A 98 17.91 1.03 11.02
CA ALA A 98 18.91 2.02 11.39
C ALA A 98 19.72 1.58 12.62
N GLU A 99 19.06 1.00 13.63
CA GLU A 99 19.70 0.46 14.83
C GLU A 99 20.60 -0.72 14.49
N ALA A 100 20.14 -1.66 13.65
CA ALA A 100 20.96 -2.78 13.20
C ALA A 100 22.25 -2.32 12.48
N ARG A 101 22.15 -1.31 11.60
CA ARG A 101 23.32 -0.72 10.94
C ARG A 101 24.28 -0.05 11.93
N ARG A 102 23.74 0.64 12.94
CA ARG A 102 24.56 1.28 13.98
C ARG A 102 25.28 0.24 14.83
N ALA A 103 24.61 -0.84 15.19
CA ALA A 103 25.20 -1.97 15.91
C ALA A 103 26.33 -2.60 15.07
N GLU A 104 26.09 -2.90 13.80
CA GLU A 104 27.14 -3.47 12.93
C GLU A 104 28.37 -2.55 12.82
N LEU A 105 28.17 -1.24 12.69
CA LEU A 105 29.28 -0.28 12.67
C LEU A 105 30.01 -0.21 14.01
N ALA A 106 29.32 -0.34 15.14
CA ALA A 106 29.93 -0.38 16.46
C ALA A 106 30.80 -1.64 16.62
N GLU A 107 30.28 -2.81 16.23
CA GLU A 107 31.03 -4.08 16.24
C GLU A 107 32.28 -4.01 15.35
N ARG A 108 32.15 -3.46 14.12
CA ARG A 108 33.31 -3.25 13.24
C ARG A 108 34.37 -2.34 13.86
N LYS A 109 33.96 -1.27 14.55
CA LYS A 109 34.88 -0.36 15.24
C LYS A 109 35.59 -1.07 16.39
N LEU A 110 34.85 -1.81 17.23
CA LEU A 110 35.42 -2.58 18.33
C LEU A 110 36.43 -3.62 17.82
N ALA A 111 36.06 -4.41 16.80
CA ALA A 111 36.96 -5.39 16.19
C ALA A 111 38.23 -4.73 15.59
N SER A 112 38.10 -3.53 15.00
CA SER A 112 39.28 -2.79 14.51
C SER A 112 40.20 -2.30 15.63
N ALA A 113 39.62 -1.84 16.74
CA ALA A 113 40.35 -1.37 17.90
C ALA A 113 41.10 -2.53 18.58
N GLU A 114 40.44 -3.69 18.71
CA GLU A 114 41.05 -4.91 19.24
C GLU A 114 42.24 -5.36 18.38
N LYS A 115 42.07 -5.41 17.04
CA LYS A 115 43.17 -5.72 16.11
C LYS A 115 44.36 -4.76 16.27
N LEU A 116 44.10 -3.47 16.44
CA LEU A 116 45.15 -2.48 16.66
C LEU A 116 45.86 -2.70 18.00
N GLN A 117 45.13 -3.02 19.06
CA GLN A 117 45.70 -3.35 20.37
C GLN A 117 46.58 -4.61 20.31
N GLN A 118 46.09 -5.69 19.68
CA GLN A 118 46.88 -6.91 19.49
C GLN A 118 48.15 -6.65 18.68
N ALA A 119 48.08 -5.84 17.61
CA ALA A 119 49.24 -5.46 16.82
C ALA A 119 50.28 -4.68 17.65
N ARG A 120 49.82 -3.77 18.53
CA ARG A 120 50.69 -3.03 19.48
C ARG A 120 51.38 -3.98 20.46
N ILE A 121 50.63 -4.90 21.07
CA ILE A 121 51.18 -5.90 22.01
C ILE A 121 52.23 -6.78 21.30
N ARG A 122 51.92 -7.28 20.11
CA ARG A 122 52.86 -8.07 19.30
C ARG A 122 54.13 -7.29 18.94
N LYS A 123 54.01 -6.00 18.62
CA LYS A 123 55.17 -5.13 18.36
C LYS A 123 56.05 -4.98 19.61
N MET A 124 55.45 -4.70 20.76
CA MET A 124 56.18 -4.59 22.03
C MET A 124 56.86 -5.89 22.47
N GLY A 125 56.28 -7.06 22.13
CA GLY A 125 56.90 -8.36 22.40
C GLY A 125 58.05 -8.72 21.44
N ARG A 126 58.05 -8.18 20.21
CA ARG A 126 59.11 -8.44 19.20
C ARG A 126 60.33 -7.54 19.37
N GLU A 127 60.14 -6.33 19.91
CA GLU A 127 61.23 -5.37 20.11
C GLU A 127 61.93 -5.69 21.45
N PRO A 128 63.21 -6.13 21.46
CA PRO A 128 63.90 -6.42 22.71
C PRO A 128 63.94 -5.15 23.54
N ARG A 129 63.37 -5.19 24.76
CA ARG A 129 63.42 -4.05 25.69
C ARG A 129 64.88 -3.64 25.85
N LYS A 130 65.23 -2.44 25.37
CA LYS A 130 66.53 -1.83 25.70
C LYS A 130 66.60 -1.72 27.22
N SER A 131 67.45 -2.54 27.84
CA SER A 131 67.76 -2.51 29.27
C SER A 131 68.14 -1.08 29.64
N THR A 132 67.26 -0.40 30.38
CA THR A 132 67.59 0.88 30.99
C THR A 132 68.71 0.61 31.99
N LYS A 133 69.87 1.23 31.76
CA LYS A 133 71.06 1.13 32.61
C LYS A 133 70.68 1.16 34.09
N ALA A 134 71.22 0.20 34.85
CA ALA A 134 70.99 0.06 36.29
C ALA A 134 71.21 1.39 37.04
N PHE A 135 70.21 1.80 37.81
CA PHE A 135 70.33 2.93 38.74
C PHE A 135 71.25 2.49 39.89
N LYS A 136 72.51 2.94 39.85
CA LYS A 136 73.49 2.73 40.92
C LYS A 136 73.08 3.63 42.11
N SER A 137 72.39 3.09 43.10
CA SER A 137 72.23 3.77 44.40
C SER A 137 73.56 3.68 45.14
N ALA A 138 74.30 4.79 45.23
CA ALA A 138 75.44 4.89 46.13
C ALA A 138 74.92 4.97 47.56
N ALA A 139 75.19 3.92 48.34
CA ALA A 139 75.04 3.90 49.78
C ALA A 139 75.93 4.97 50.39
N ALA A 140 75.36 5.79 51.28
CA ALA A 140 76.15 6.57 52.23
C ALA A 140 76.91 5.61 53.16
N PRO A 141 78.11 5.99 53.60
CA PRO A 141 78.39 5.89 55.01
C PRO A 141 78.93 7.19 55.61
N SER A 142 78.46 7.38 56.84
CA SER A 142 79.00 8.14 57.97
C SER A 142 80.51 8.39 58.03
N GLY A 143 80.88 9.54 58.58
CA GLY A 143 82.00 9.68 59.53
C GLY A 143 83.13 10.62 59.11
N GLY A 144 83.43 11.61 59.96
CA GLY A 144 84.60 12.48 59.90
C GLY A 144 84.31 13.91 60.30
#